data_AF-A0AA42GXB2-F1
#
_entry.id   AF-A0AA42GXB2-F1
#
_cell.length_a   1.000
_cell.length_b   1.000
_cell.length_c   1.000
_cell.angle_alpha   90.00
_cell.angle_beta   90.00
_cell.angle_gamma   90.00
#
_symmetry.space_group_name_H-M   'P 1'
#
loop_
_entity.id
_entity.type
_entity.pdbx_description
1 polymer ?
#
loop_
_entity_poly.entity_id
_entity_poly.type
_entity_poly.pdbx_seq_one_letter_code
_entity_poly.pdbx_strand_id
1 'polypeptide(L)'
;MARKKSQVSVLNSCDETAELISTDLTERNISASRRSAARERLVSLKELASFLDRDRNTVMKWLDHGLPYVEKADRDLGKAWSFDTAEVVRWLEKRAADTAAEKLGASGLDGKTSEEEAKRRRAVAAAIITELEAAEAVKTVVRVSHIVDRISTDYAEIRSRLMSLPDAIAGRVEAKVAQKVREIADEQVRSALKALRVDRDFQQSEG
;
A
#
# COMPACT_ATOMS: atom_id res chain seq x y z
N MET A 1 34.19 -52.77 15.56
CA MET A 1 33.68 -52.24 14.28
C MET A 1 34.59 -51.11 13.82
N ALA A 2 35.37 -51.33 12.76
CA ALA A 2 36.42 -50.41 12.30
C ALA A 2 36.07 -49.85 10.91
N ARG A 3 36.04 -48.52 10.78
CA ARG A 3 35.78 -47.78 9.53
C ARG A 3 37.03 -47.83 8.64
N LYS A 4 36.89 -48.36 7.42
CA LYS A 4 37.93 -48.38 6.39
C LYS A 4 37.69 -47.23 5.39
N LYS A 5 38.67 -46.34 5.26
CA LYS A 5 38.76 -45.32 4.19
C LYS A 5 39.18 -46.01 2.88
N SER A 6 38.68 -45.55 1.74
CA SER A 6 39.18 -45.93 0.42
C SER A 6 39.09 -44.73 -0.52
N GLN A 7 40.25 -44.28 -0.99
CA GLN A 7 40.43 -43.31 -2.06
C GLN A 7 40.01 -43.93 -3.40
N VAL A 8 39.47 -43.13 -4.32
CA VAL A 8 39.44 -43.48 -5.75
C VAL A 8 39.99 -42.31 -6.54
N SER A 9 40.91 -42.66 -7.42
CA SER A 9 41.90 -41.87 -8.15
C SER A 9 41.34 -41.11 -9.34
N VAL A 10 41.93 -39.94 -9.59
CA VAL A 10 41.88 -39.19 -10.85
C VAL A 10 42.79 -39.87 -11.88
N LEU A 11 42.29 -40.12 -13.09
CA LEU A 11 43.11 -40.35 -14.28
C LEU A 11 42.58 -39.48 -15.43
N ASN A 12 43.43 -38.53 -15.83
CA ASN A 12 43.39 -37.85 -17.13
C ASN A 12 43.91 -38.80 -18.22
N SER A 13 43.32 -38.71 -19.40
CA SER A 13 43.97 -39.08 -20.66
C SER A 13 43.41 -38.20 -21.79
N CYS A 14 44.22 -37.22 -22.22
CA CYS A 14 44.33 -36.83 -23.64
C CYS A 14 44.81 -38.09 -24.41
N ASP A 15 44.64 -38.29 -25.71
CA ASP A 15 44.62 -37.37 -26.84
C ASP A 15 44.09 -38.10 -28.09
N GLU A 16 43.79 -37.33 -29.14
CA GLU A 16 43.77 -37.72 -30.56
C GLU A 16 42.81 -38.81 -31.08
N THR A 17 41.67 -38.37 -31.64
CA THR A 17 41.35 -38.70 -33.05
C THR A 17 40.69 -37.48 -33.70
N ALA A 18 41.46 -36.85 -34.58
CA ALA A 18 40.94 -35.95 -35.59
C ALA A 18 40.02 -36.72 -36.56
N GLU A 19 39.16 -35.96 -37.22
CA GLU A 19 38.40 -36.32 -38.43
C GLU A 19 37.23 -37.28 -38.27
N LEU A 20 36.08 -36.75 -37.86
CA LEU A 20 34.85 -36.98 -38.63
C LEU A 20 34.11 -35.65 -38.74
N ILE A 21 34.34 -34.95 -39.85
CA ILE A 21 33.48 -33.87 -40.33
C ILE A 21 32.11 -34.50 -40.59
N SER A 22 31.23 -34.44 -39.58
CA SER A 22 29.84 -34.83 -39.74
C SER A 22 29.21 -33.89 -40.79
N THR A 23 29.02 -34.43 -41.98
CA THR A 23 28.33 -33.79 -43.09
C THR A 23 26.83 -34.06 -42.96
N ASP A 24 26.26 -33.76 -41.79
CA ASP A 24 24.82 -33.84 -41.64
C ASP A 24 24.19 -32.62 -42.32
N LEU A 25 23.69 -32.84 -43.54
CA LEU A 25 23.10 -31.83 -44.40
C LEU A 25 21.88 -31.17 -43.72
N THR A 26 21.22 -31.86 -42.79
CA THR A 26 20.05 -31.42 -42.03
C THR A 26 20.37 -30.33 -40.99
N GLU A 27 21.43 -30.46 -40.19
CA GLU A 27 21.83 -29.42 -39.21
C GLU A 27 22.40 -28.15 -39.89
N ARG A 28 23.12 -28.31 -41.01
CA ARG A 28 23.53 -27.18 -41.84
C ARG A 28 22.34 -26.44 -42.44
N ASN A 29 21.26 -27.15 -42.76
CA ASN A 29 20.06 -26.57 -43.36
C ASN A 29 19.22 -25.77 -42.35
N ILE A 30 19.07 -26.24 -41.11
CA ILE A 30 18.36 -25.49 -40.05
C ILE A 30 19.10 -24.18 -39.71
N SER A 31 20.44 -24.23 -39.64
CA SER A 31 21.26 -23.05 -39.37
C SER A 31 21.35 -22.08 -40.56
N ALA A 32 21.32 -22.56 -41.80
CA ALA A 32 21.23 -21.72 -43.00
C ALA A 32 19.82 -21.11 -43.17
N SER A 33 18.77 -21.87 -42.87
CA SER A 33 17.37 -21.42 -42.87
C SER A 33 17.10 -20.36 -41.79
N ARG A 34 17.62 -20.54 -40.56
CA ARG A 34 17.54 -19.49 -39.52
C ARG A 34 18.32 -18.22 -39.89
N ARG A 35 19.48 -18.35 -40.55
CA ARG A 35 20.28 -17.20 -41.00
C ARG A 35 19.65 -16.47 -42.18
N SER A 36 18.99 -17.18 -43.10
CA SER A 36 18.22 -16.56 -44.20
C SER A 36 16.96 -15.89 -43.66
N ALA A 37 16.21 -16.55 -42.77
CA ALA A 37 15.07 -15.95 -42.08
C ALA A 37 15.46 -14.73 -41.23
N ALA A 38 16.68 -14.69 -40.66
CA ALA A 38 17.19 -13.51 -39.96
C ALA A 38 17.51 -12.35 -40.92
N ARG A 39 17.98 -12.64 -42.14
CA ARG A 39 18.19 -11.61 -43.18
C ARG A 39 16.87 -11.08 -43.73
N GLU A 40 15.85 -11.93 -43.87
CA GLU A 40 14.50 -11.54 -44.31
C GLU A 40 13.74 -10.69 -43.28
N ARG A 41 14.20 -10.66 -42.02
CA ARG A 41 13.63 -9.82 -40.95
C ARG A 41 14.24 -8.42 -40.87
N LEU A 42 15.28 -8.16 -41.66
CA LEU A 42 15.92 -6.86 -41.74
C LEU A 42 15.09 -5.95 -42.63
N VAL A 43 14.55 -4.90 -42.05
CA VAL A 43 13.71 -3.93 -42.75
C VAL A 43 14.32 -2.54 -42.66
N SER A 44 14.11 -1.74 -43.72
CA SER A 44 14.44 -0.33 -43.71
C SER A 44 13.46 0.48 -42.86
N LEU A 45 13.83 1.71 -42.51
CA LEU A 45 12.97 2.61 -41.73
C LEU A 45 11.56 2.81 -42.34
N LYS A 46 11.47 2.87 -43.68
CA LYS A 46 10.20 3.09 -44.39
C LYS A 46 9.32 1.84 -44.35
N GLU A 47 9.92 0.67 -44.51
CA GLU A 47 9.25 -0.62 -44.44
C GLU A 47 8.77 -0.90 -43.01
N LEU A 48 9.58 -0.59 -42.00
CA LEU A 48 9.21 -0.72 -40.60
C LEU A 48 8.00 0.18 -40.23
N ALA A 49 8.02 1.43 -40.70
CA ALA A 49 6.92 2.37 -40.48
C ALA A 49 5.61 1.87 -41.12
N SER A 50 5.70 1.32 -42.34
CA SER A 50 4.55 0.75 -43.06
C SER A 50 4.05 -0.53 -42.38
N PHE A 51 4.96 -1.38 -41.88
CA PHE A 51 4.65 -2.63 -41.19
C PHE A 51 3.92 -2.40 -39.86
N LEU A 52 4.33 -1.38 -39.10
CA LEU A 52 3.73 -1.04 -37.80
C LEU A 52 2.52 -0.11 -37.91
N ASP A 53 2.14 0.29 -39.13
CA ASP A 53 1.12 1.30 -39.42
C ASP A 53 1.34 2.61 -38.63
N ARG A 54 2.58 3.12 -38.68
CA ARG A 54 3.00 4.35 -37.98
C ARG A 54 3.72 5.31 -38.91
N ASP A 55 3.61 6.59 -38.60
CA ASP A 55 4.36 7.62 -39.31
C ASP A 55 5.87 7.45 -39.12
N ARG A 56 6.63 7.76 -40.18
CA ARG A 56 8.11 7.67 -40.17
C ARG A 56 8.73 8.52 -39.07
N ASN A 57 8.16 9.68 -38.75
CA ASN A 57 8.70 10.54 -37.69
C ASN A 57 8.50 9.92 -36.30
N THR A 58 7.44 9.15 -36.10
CA THR A 58 7.21 8.41 -34.84
C THR A 58 8.29 7.37 -34.62
N VAL A 59 8.63 6.61 -35.67
CA VAL A 59 9.71 5.63 -35.60
C VAL A 59 11.06 6.31 -35.37
N MET A 60 11.32 7.46 -36.01
CA MET A 60 12.53 8.25 -35.73
C MET A 60 12.62 8.71 -34.27
N LYS A 61 11.51 9.16 -33.66
CA LYS A 61 11.50 9.48 -32.22
C LYS A 61 11.81 8.27 -31.35
N TRP A 62 11.42 7.07 -31.76
CA TRP A 62 11.77 5.85 -31.00
C TRP A 62 13.27 5.57 -31.01
N LEU A 63 14.00 5.94 -32.07
CA LEU A 63 15.47 5.85 -32.08
C LEU A 63 16.08 6.69 -30.96
N ASP A 64 15.57 7.91 -30.74
CA ASP A 64 16.03 8.78 -29.64
C ASP A 64 15.76 8.16 -28.27
N HIS A 65 14.75 7.29 -28.17
CA HIS A 65 14.41 6.53 -26.98
C HIS A 65 15.12 5.15 -26.88
N GLY A 66 16.10 4.89 -27.75
CA GLY A 66 16.88 3.65 -27.71
C GLY A 66 16.24 2.46 -28.43
N LEU A 67 15.57 2.69 -29.55
CA LEU A 67 15.11 1.62 -30.44
C LEU A 67 16.32 0.76 -30.91
N PRO A 68 16.25 -0.58 -30.82
CA PRO A 68 17.32 -1.46 -31.29
C PRO A 68 17.45 -1.37 -32.82
N TYR A 69 18.68 -1.28 -33.31
CA TYR A 69 19.01 -1.23 -34.73
C TYR A 69 20.23 -2.11 -35.03
N VAL A 70 20.31 -2.64 -36.25
CA VAL A 70 21.40 -3.54 -36.69
C VAL A 70 22.50 -2.73 -37.37
N GLU A 71 22.14 -1.85 -38.31
CA GLU A 71 23.09 -0.90 -38.91
C GLU A 71 22.61 0.53 -38.74
N LYS A 72 23.56 1.38 -38.34
CA LYS A 72 23.34 2.82 -38.23
C LYS A 72 23.32 3.44 -39.62
N ALA A 73 22.35 4.32 -39.88
CA ALA A 73 22.40 5.09 -41.12
C ALA A 73 23.59 6.06 -41.12
N ASP A 74 24.26 6.11 -42.25
CA ASP A 74 25.32 7.06 -42.53
C ASP A 74 25.02 7.76 -43.84
N ARG A 75 24.89 9.08 -43.78
CA ARG A 75 24.52 9.91 -44.92
C ARG A 75 25.68 10.04 -45.91
N ASP A 76 26.92 9.97 -45.44
CA ASP A 76 28.11 10.18 -46.26
C ASP A 76 28.48 8.90 -47.03
N LEU A 77 28.14 7.74 -46.46
CA LEU A 77 28.30 6.42 -47.09
C LEU A 77 27.03 5.93 -47.80
N GLY A 78 25.94 6.71 -47.79
CA GLY A 78 24.66 6.34 -48.43
C GLY A 78 23.96 5.14 -47.80
N LYS A 79 24.29 4.80 -46.54
CA LYS A 79 23.72 3.63 -45.84
C LYS A 79 22.41 4.00 -45.15
N ALA A 80 21.36 3.24 -45.43
CA ALA A 80 20.07 3.37 -44.76
C ALA A 80 20.06 2.61 -43.42
N TRP A 81 19.17 2.99 -42.52
CA TRP A 81 18.94 2.26 -41.27
C TRP A 81 18.38 0.86 -41.57
N SER A 82 18.93 -0.15 -40.91
CA SER A 82 18.39 -1.51 -40.92
C SER A 82 18.00 -1.95 -39.52
N PHE A 83 16.79 -2.51 -39.41
CA PHE A 83 16.20 -2.94 -38.14
C PHE A 83 15.79 -4.40 -38.21
N ASP A 84 15.99 -5.14 -37.13
CA ASP A 84 15.35 -6.45 -36.96
C ASP A 84 13.93 -6.24 -36.41
N THR A 85 12.93 -6.62 -37.20
CA THR A 85 11.51 -6.56 -36.81
C THR A 85 11.22 -7.28 -35.49
N ALA A 86 11.88 -8.40 -35.21
CA ALA A 86 11.62 -9.18 -34.00
C ALA A 86 12.11 -8.46 -32.74
N GLU A 87 13.26 -7.79 -32.81
CA GLU A 87 13.80 -7.00 -31.70
C GLU A 87 13.00 -5.74 -31.46
N VAL A 88 12.55 -5.07 -32.53
CA VAL A 88 11.69 -3.89 -32.44
C VAL A 88 10.36 -4.22 -31.77
N VAL A 89 9.71 -5.33 -32.12
CA VAL A 89 8.44 -5.73 -31.49
C VAL A 89 8.64 -6.02 -30.00
N ARG A 90 9.69 -6.76 -29.63
CA ARG A 90 10.01 -7.02 -28.21
C ARG A 90 10.28 -5.74 -27.42
N TRP A 91 10.96 -4.78 -28.03
CA TRP A 91 11.19 -3.47 -27.43
C TRP A 91 9.88 -2.70 -27.22
N LEU A 92 8.98 -2.73 -28.21
CA LEU A 92 7.65 -2.10 -28.10
C LEU A 92 6.79 -2.76 -27.03
N GLU A 93 6.80 -4.08 -26.92
CA GLU A 93 6.09 -4.84 -25.88
C GLU A 93 6.60 -4.46 -24.49
N LYS A 94 7.92 -4.44 -24.30
CA LYS A 94 8.52 -4.01 -23.03
C LYS A 94 8.15 -2.57 -22.69
N ARG A 95 8.24 -1.66 -23.65
CA ARG A 95 7.87 -0.25 -23.46
C ARG A 95 6.38 -0.09 -23.12
N ALA A 96 5.51 -0.88 -23.75
CA ALA A 96 4.08 -0.88 -23.46
C ALA A 96 3.80 -1.43 -22.05
N ALA A 97 4.49 -2.49 -21.65
CA ALA A 97 4.42 -3.05 -20.30
C ALA A 97 4.92 -2.04 -19.25
N ASP A 98 6.04 -1.36 -19.50
CA ASP A 98 6.59 -0.34 -18.62
C ASP A 98 5.63 0.87 -18.51
N THR A 99 5.08 1.34 -19.63
CA THR A 99 4.10 2.44 -19.65
C THR A 99 2.80 2.05 -18.93
N ALA A 100 2.34 0.80 -19.09
CA ALA A 100 1.17 0.30 -18.39
C ALA A 100 1.44 0.12 -16.89
N ALA A 101 2.63 -0.38 -16.54
CA ALA A 101 3.09 -0.51 -15.17
C ALA A 101 3.31 0.85 -14.50
N GLU A 102 3.72 1.90 -15.20
CA GLU A 102 3.77 3.26 -14.65
C GLU A 102 2.37 3.81 -14.40
N LYS A 103 1.45 3.62 -15.35
CA LYS A 103 0.05 4.05 -15.22
C LYS A 103 -0.72 3.31 -14.13
N LEU A 104 -0.39 2.03 -13.91
CA LEU A 104 -1.06 1.16 -12.94
C LEU A 104 -0.30 1.07 -11.60
N GLY A 105 1.01 1.31 -11.62
CA GLY A 105 1.97 1.00 -10.56
C GLY A 105 2.52 2.20 -9.78
N ALA A 106 2.02 3.41 -10.01
CA ALA A 106 2.03 4.49 -9.01
C ALA A 106 1.09 4.19 -7.81
N SER A 107 0.91 2.91 -7.47
CA SER A 107 0.00 2.43 -6.43
C SER A 107 0.62 1.38 -5.50
N GLY A 108 1.94 1.09 -5.55
CA GLY A 108 2.42 -0.01 -4.69
C GLY A 108 3.90 -0.21 -4.36
N LEU A 109 4.85 0.62 -4.81
CA LEU A 109 6.29 0.31 -4.58
C LEU A 109 7.08 1.32 -3.75
N ASP A 110 6.58 2.54 -3.55
CA ASP A 110 7.18 3.50 -2.63
C ASP A 110 6.16 3.70 -1.51
N GLY A 111 6.52 3.55 -0.24
CA GLY A 111 5.62 3.65 0.93
C GLY A 111 4.87 4.99 1.11
N LYS A 112 4.81 5.79 0.06
CA LYS A 112 3.98 6.97 -0.13
C LYS A 112 2.65 6.51 -0.71
N THR A 113 1.64 6.46 0.15
CA THR A 113 0.23 6.35 -0.26
C THR A 113 -0.01 7.20 -1.50
N SER A 114 -0.39 6.56 -2.61
CA SER A 114 -0.72 7.25 -3.86
C SER A 114 -1.75 8.35 -3.59
N GLU A 115 -1.62 9.51 -4.23
CA GLU A 115 -2.50 10.67 -3.98
C GLU A 115 -3.99 10.30 -4.12
N GLU A 116 -4.29 9.43 -5.08
CA GLU A 116 -5.60 8.83 -5.33
C GLU A 116 -6.11 8.01 -4.13
N GLU A 117 -5.25 7.20 -3.52
CA GLU A 117 -5.58 6.38 -2.34
C GLU A 117 -5.78 7.25 -1.10
N ALA A 118 -4.96 8.29 -0.92
CA ALA A 118 -5.13 9.26 0.17
C ALA A 118 -6.45 10.04 0.02
N LYS A 119 -6.80 10.45 -1.20
CA LYS A 119 -8.06 11.12 -1.52
C LYS A 119 -9.26 10.21 -1.27
N ARG A 120 -9.18 8.93 -1.65
CA ARG A 120 -10.21 7.94 -1.36
C ARG A 120 -10.45 7.78 0.14
N ARG A 121 -9.38 7.63 0.94
CA ARG A 121 -9.50 7.51 2.41
C ARG A 121 -10.11 8.74 3.06
N ARG A 122 -9.72 9.95 2.62
CA ARG A 122 -10.33 11.19 3.09
C ARG A 122 -11.82 11.28 2.73
N ALA A 123 -12.20 10.86 1.52
CA ALA A 123 -13.60 10.86 1.09
C ALA A 123 -14.44 9.90 1.94
N VAL A 124 -13.92 8.71 2.26
CA VAL A 124 -14.59 7.75 3.14
C VAL A 124 -14.74 8.31 4.56
N ALA A 125 -13.67 8.88 5.12
CA ALA A 125 -13.73 9.48 6.45
C ALA A 125 -14.72 10.65 6.51
N ALA A 126 -14.76 11.49 5.47
CA ALA A 126 -15.72 12.59 5.36
C ALA A 126 -17.17 12.06 5.30
N ALA A 127 -17.43 10.99 4.53
CA ALA A 127 -18.75 10.37 4.47
C ALA A 127 -19.21 9.85 5.84
N ILE A 128 -18.32 9.18 6.59
CA ILE A 128 -18.62 8.70 7.94
C ILE A 128 -18.97 9.86 8.88
N ILE A 129 -18.21 10.96 8.82
CA ILE A 129 -18.50 12.16 9.63
C ILE A 129 -19.89 12.71 9.27
N THR A 130 -20.21 12.84 7.97
CA THR A 130 -21.54 13.33 7.56
C THR A 130 -22.67 12.41 7.99
N GLU A 131 -22.48 11.09 8.00
CA GLU A 131 -23.46 10.14 8.50
C GLU A 131 -23.65 10.28 10.02
N LEU A 132 -22.56 10.47 10.78
CA LEU A 132 -22.62 10.72 12.21
C LEU A 132 -23.31 12.05 12.54
N GLU A 133 -23.04 13.12 11.78
CA GLU A 133 -23.71 14.41 11.93
C GLU A 133 -25.21 14.30 11.61
N ALA A 134 -25.58 13.57 10.55
CA ALA A 134 -26.97 13.30 10.24
C ALA A 134 -27.66 12.49 11.35
N ALA A 135 -26.97 11.51 11.94
CA ALA A 135 -27.48 10.74 13.07
C ALA A 135 -27.60 11.58 14.36
N GLU A 136 -26.71 12.55 14.59
CA GLU A 136 -26.80 13.52 15.69
C GLU A 136 -28.01 14.44 15.51
N ALA A 137 -28.29 14.87 14.27
CA ALA A 137 -29.47 15.68 13.95
C ALA A 137 -30.79 14.94 14.22
N VAL A 138 -30.82 13.61 13.99
CA VAL A 138 -31.96 12.74 14.33
C VAL A 138 -31.99 12.39 15.83
N LYS A 139 -31.02 12.87 16.63
CA LYS A 139 -30.84 12.61 18.06
C LYS A 139 -30.63 11.13 18.40
N THR A 140 -30.16 10.35 17.45
CA THR A 140 -29.85 8.93 17.65
C THR A 140 -28.48 8.73 18.31
N VAL A 141 -27.54 9.63 18.03
CA VAL A 141 -26.19 9.62 18.62
C VAL A 141 -25.89 10.96 19.28
N VAL A 142 -25.09 10.94 20.36
CA VAL A 142 -24.63 12.13 21.07
C VAL A 142 -23.15 11.95 21.39
N ARG A 143 -22.37 13.04 21.31
CA ARG A 143 -20.96 13.04 21.69
C ARG A 143 -20.80 12.69 23.18
N VAL A 144 -19.95 11.71 23.46
CA VAL A 144 -19.69 11.21 24.83
C VAL A 144 -19.22 12.34 25.75
N SER A 145 -18.35 13.24 25.27
CA SER A 145 -17.86 14.38 26.05
C SER A 145 -18.97 15.27 26.59
N HIS A 146 -19.98 15.58 25.78
CA HIS A 146 -21.12 16.41 26.20
C HIS A 146 -21.96 15.74 27.29
N ILE A 147 -22.13 14.41 27.20
CA ILE A 147 -22.85 13.65 28.23
C ILE A 147 -22.05 13.65 29.53
N VAL A 148 -20.75 13.41 29.47
CA VAL A 148 -19.88 13.40 30.65
C VAL A 148 -19.88 14.77 31.35
N ASP A 149 -19.78 15.87 30.60
CA ASP A 149 -19.82 17.22 31.16
C ASP A 149 -21.18 17.52 31.81
N ARG A 150 -22.27 17.11 31.14
CA ARG A 150 -23.63 17.31 31.65
C ARG A 150 -23.87 16.51 32.93
N ILE A 151 -23.53 15.23 32.93
CA ILE A 151 -23.62 14.35 34.10
C ILE A 151 -22.75 14.90 35.22
N SER A 152 -21.52 15.33 34.94
CA SER A 152 -20.62 15.91 35.96
C SER A 152 -21.23 17.15 36.62
N THR A 153 -21.86 18.02 35.83
CA THR A 153 -22.56 19.21 36.32
C THR A 153 -23.76 18.82 37.21
N ASP A 154 -24.60 17.91 36.74
CA ASP A 154 -25.78 17.44 37.47
C ASP A 154 -25.38 16.75 38.79
N TYR A 155 -24.31 15.94 38.78
CA TYR A 155 -23.74 15.31 39.98
C TYR A 155 -23.14 16.31 40.96
N ALA A 156 -22.48 17.37 40.47
CA ALA A 156 -21.94 18.42 41.34
C ALA A 156 -23.08 19.15 42.07
N GLU A 157 -24.19 19.42 41.38
CA GLU A 157 -25.38 20.02 41.98
C GLU A 157 -26.03 19.10 43.01
N ILE A 158 -26.24 17.81 42.68
CA ILE A 158 -26.77 16.81 43.61
C ILE A 158 -25.88 16.72 44.86
N ARG A 159 -24.56 16.67 44.69
CA ARG A 159 -23.62 16.63 45.81
C ARG A 159 -23.70 17.87 46.69
N SER A 160 -23.80 19.06 46.10
CA SER A 160 -23.95 20.32 46.84
C SER A 160 -25.24 20.33 47.67
N ARG A 161 -26.37 19.89 47.08
CA ARG A 161 -27.66 19.79 47.76
C ARG A 161 -27.65 18.74 48.87
N LEU A 162 -27.04 17.58 48.64
CA LEU A 162 -26.94 16.53 49.66
C LEU A 162 -26.09 16.98 50.85
N MET A 163 -24.99 17.69 50.63
CA MET A 163 -24.12 18.20 51.70
C MET A 163 -24.77 19.27 52.57
N SER A 164 -25.77 20.01 52.07
CA SER A 164 -26.50 21.01 52.85
C SER A 164 -27.70 20.45 53.63
N LEU A 165 -28.11 19.19 53.37
CA LEU A 165 -29.22 18.55 54.08
C LEU A 165 -29.01 18.42 55.59
N PRO A 166 -27.83 18.01 56.11
CA PRO A 166 -27.63 17.89 57.55
C PRO A 166 -27.86 19.21 58.29
N ASP A 167 -27.43 20.33 57.71
CA ASP A 167 -27.65 21.67 58.26
C ASP A 167 -29.12 22.11 58.17
N ALA A 168 -29.78 21.82 57.04
CA ALA A 168 -31.20 22.12 56.87
C ALA A 168 -32.09 21.33 57.85
N ILE A 169 -31.73 20.08 58.15
CA ILE A 169 -32.43 19.23 59.13
C ILE A 169 -32.14 19.75 60.55
N ALA A 170 -30.87 20.03 60.88
CA ALA A 170 -30.49 20.53 62.20
C ALA A 170 -31.19 21.85 62.56
N GLY A 171 -31.40 22.73 61.58
CA GLY A 171 -32.13 24.00 61.78
C GLY A 171 -33.62 23.84 62.08
N ARG A 172 -34.23 22.66 61.86
CA ARG A 172 -35.65 22.38 62.13
C ARG A 172 -35.89 21.58 63.41
N VAL A 173 -34.82 21.19 64.11
CA VAL A 173 -34.88 20.36 65.32
C VAL A 173 -34.55 21.22 66.54
N GLU A 174 -35.05 20.82 67.71
CA GLU A 174 -34.73 21.48 68.98
C GLU A 174 -33.21 21.54 69.23
N ALA A 175 -32.72 22.69 69.71
CA ALA A 175 -31.28 22.98 69.82
C ALA A 175 -30.48 21.95 70.63
N LYS A 176 -31.12 21.27 71.59
CA LYS A 176 -30.50 20.22 72.41
C LYS A 176 -30.16 18.95 71.62
N VAL A 177 -30.93 18.65 70.56
CA VAL A 177 -30.79 17.43 69.76
C VAL A 177 -30.20 17.73 68.37
N ALA A 178 -30.25 19.00 67.94
CA ALA A 178 -29.79 19.46 66.63
C ALA A 178 -28.37 18.99 66.27
N GLN A 179 -27.42 19.04 67.22
CA GLN A 179 -26.04 18.61 66.97
C GLN A 179 -25.95 17.10 66.69
N LYS A 180 -26.66 16.28 67.46
CA LYS A 180 -26.65 14.82 67.29
C LYS A 180 -27.38 14.40 66.01
N VAL A 181 -28.44 15.10 65.63
CA VAL A 181 -29.14 14.87 64.36
C VAL A 181 -28.27 15.25 63.17
N ARG A 182 -27.52 16.36 63.24
CA ARG A 182 -26.57 16.76 62.21
C ARG A 182 -25.52 15.68 61.98
N GLU A 183 -24.91 15.16 63.04
CA GLU A 183 -23.88 14.12 62.95
C GLU A 183 -24.40 12.84 62.29
N ILE A 184 -25.58 12.36 62.71
CA ILE A 184 -26.22 11.18 62.12
C ILE A 184 -26.55 11.44 60.64
N ALA A 185 -27.11 12.61 60.32
CA ALA A 185 -27.46 12.96 58.94
C ALA A 185 -26.22 13.11 58.04
N ASP A 186 -25.14 13.71 58.52
CA ASP A 186 -23.87 13.85 57.81
C ASP A 186 -23.22 12.48 57.54
N GLU A 187 -23.25 11.57 58.52
CA GLU A 187 -22.77 10.19 58.32
C GLU A 187 -23.58 9.45 57.25
N GLN A 188 -24.91 9.56 57.27
CA GLN A 188 -25.77 8.95 56.25
C GLN A 188 -25.55 9.56 54.86
N VAL A 189 -25.40 10.89 54.75
CA VAL A 189 -25.11 11.57 53.49
C VAL A 189 -23.75 11.14 52.94
N ARG A 190 -22.70 11.07 53.77
CA ARG A 190 -21.38 10.61 53.34
C ARG A 190 -21.36 9.14 52.94
N SER A 191 -22.10 8.30 53.66
CA SER A 191 -22.29 6.89 53.30
C SER A 191 -22.96 6.75 51.93
N ALA A 192 -24.05 7.49 51.70
CA ALA A 192 -24.75 7.52 50.42
C ALA A 192 -23.87 8.03 49.28
N LEU A 193 -23.11 9.11 49.51
CA LEU A 193 -22.15 9.65 48.53
C LEU A 193 -20.99 8.71 48.22
N LYS A 194 -20.59 7.86 49.18
CA LYS A 194 -19.56 6.82 48.96
C LYS A 194 -20.09 5.71 48.04
N ALA A 195 -21.36 5.33 48.19
CA ALA A 195 -22.01 4.35 47.32
C ALA A 195 -22.30 4.90 45.91
N LEU A 196 -22.50 6.23 45.78
CA LEU A 196 -22.72 6.92 44.51
C LEU A 196 -21.46 7.22 43.70
N ARG A 197 -20.26 6.94 44.24
CA ARG A 197 -19.04 6.91 43.43
C ARG A 197 -19.13 5.70 42.50
N VAL A 198 -19.73 5.95 41.33
CA VAL A 198 -19.54 5.12 40.14
C VAL A 198 -18.05 4.82 40.06
N ASP A 199 -17.74 3.54 40.02
CA ASP A 199 -16.39 3.02 40.10
C ASP A 199 -15.43 3.75 39.16
N ARG A 200 -14.20 3.73 39.63
CA ARG A 200 -12.99 4.40 39.15
C ARG A 200 -12.54 3.96 37.74
N ASP A 201 -13.46 3.43 36.94
CA ASP A 201 -13.19 2.53 35.81
C ASP A 201 -13.14 3.28 34.47
N PHE A 202 -13.86 4.39 34.32
CA PHE A 202 -13.79 5.19 33.10
C PHE A 202 -12.49 6.00 32.94
N GLN A 203 -11.73 6.21 34.02
CA GLN A 203 -10.43 6.90 33.97
C GLN A 203 -9.27 5.93 33.72
N GLN A 204 -9.48 4.61 33.80
CA GLN A 204 -8.44 3.60 33.55
C GLN A 204 -8.44 3.04 32.12
N SER A 205 -9.50 3.26 31.33
CA SER A 205 -9.58 2.77 29.95
C SER A 205 -8.95 3.69 28.90
N GLU A 206 -8.48 4.89 29.29
CA GLU A 206 -7.77 5.83 28.40
C GLU A 206 -6.26 5.98 28.74
N GLY A 207 -5.73 5.12 29.62
CA GLY A 207 -4.31 5.09 30.00
C GLY A 207 -3.49 4.08 29.20
#